data_AF-A0A951W262-F1
#
_entry.id   AF-A0A951W262-F1
#
_cell.length_a   1.000
_cell.length_b   1.000
_cell.length_c   1.000
_cell.angle_alpha   90.00
_cell.angle_beta   90.00
_cell.angle_gamma   90.00
#
_symmetry.space_group_name_H-M   'P 1'
#
loop_
_entity.id
_entity.type
_entity.pdbx_description
1 polymer ?
#
loop_
_entity_poly.entity_id
_entity_poly.type
_entity_poly.pdbx_seq_one_letter_code
_entity_poly.pdbx_strand_id
1 'polypeptide(L)'
;MAQGEISEKAVERFESPRNWGPLEDANGHAAVTGPCGDTVEIWLRVEEGWVRDAGFTTDGCGPSRACGSMATELAVGRTVKTALELEQDDILEELEPFPEDHVHCALLAANVMNAAARDYFERQNTDSCGHCAGEGCAEGDHRPGESAAECRERGELARRMGHIRHKILVLSGKGGVGKSTVAVNLAVSLMLAGNRVGLLDVDIHGPSIPKMLRLEDEQVIKEGDALLPVELGNMKILSLGFFLNGSDDAVIWRGPMKMGVIKQFLKDAEWGELDYLIIDSPPGTGDEPLSVCQLIENADGAVIVTTPQDVSVADVRRSVNFCHALHLPVLGVVENMSGFACPHCGEVTDIFKSGGGERMAGEMGVPFLGRIPLDPRVGEACDAGTPYVHHYAKTETAKAFEHVMEPILALDGAAAPTTEKETGKMRIAIPMADGKLALHFGHCGHFTLVDVDPREKSVLNTELVAAPEHQPGLLPRWLGEKGANVIIAGGMGSRAQALFAEQGIQVVIGAPADTPESLVRAYLDGTLQSGENVCDH
;
A
#
# COMPACT_ATOMS: atom_id res chain seq x y z
N MET A 1 -30.49 -33.38 7.00
CA MET A 1 -29.12 -33.03 7.39
C MET A 1 -28.67 -34.06 8.40
N ALA A 2 -27.52 -34.71 8.17
CA ALA A 2 -27.02 -35.76 9.06
C ALA A 2 -26.61 -35.14 10.40
N GLN A 3 -27.05 -35.71 11.52
CA GLN A 3 -26.65 -35.31 12.86
C GLN A 3 -25.15 -35.64 13.03
N GLY A 4 -24.27 -34.65 12.89
CA GLY A 4 -22.82 -34.82 13.08
C GLY A 4 -21.92 -33.75 12.43
N GLU A 5 -22.39 -32.99 11.44
CA GLU A 5 -21.58 -32.00 10.70
C GLU A 5 -21.70 -30.55 11.22
N ILE A 6 -22.65 -30.29 12.13
CA ILE A 6 -22.93 -28.95 12.65
C ILE A 6 -23.25 -29.01 14.15
N SER A 7 -22.71 -28.06 14.92
CA SER A 7 -22.91 -28.00 16.38
C SER A 7 -24.34 -27.65 16.75
N GLU A 8 -24.79 -28.11 17.93
CA GLU A 8 -26.12 -27.73 18.46
C GLU A 8 -26.25 -26.21 18.59
N LYS A 9 -25.15 -25.53 18.92
CA LYS A 9 -25.10 -24.06 19.05
C LYS A 9 -25.23 -23.35 17.70
N ALA A 10 -24.61 -23.87 16.64
CA ALA A 10 -24.77 -23.36 15.29
C ALA A 10 -26.20 -23.58 14.77
N VAL A 11 -26.82 -24.72 15.08
CA VAL A 11 -28.24 -24.98 14.75
C VAL A 11 -29.16 -24.05 15.53
N GLU A 12 -28.91 -23.82 16.82
CA GLU A 12 -29.67 -22.86 17.63
C GLU A 12 -29.60 -21.45 17.04
N ARG A 13 -28.38 -20.99 16.69
CA ARG A 13 -28.14 -19.66 16.11
C ARG A 13 -28.72 -19.52 14.70
N PHE A 14 -28.82 -20.62 13.97
CA PHE A 14 -29.52 -20.70 12.68
C PHE A 14 -31.04 -20.53 12.84
N GLU A 15 -31.67 -21.27 13.75
CA GLU A 15 -33.13 -21.27 13.92
C GLU A 15 -33.62 -20.02 14.66
N SER A 16 -32.90 -19.63 15.71
CA SER A 16 -33.21 -18.50 16.62
C SER A 16 -31.97 -17.61 16.82
N PRO A 17 -31.61 -16.79 15.82
CA PRO A 17 -30.48 -15.88 15.93
C PRO A 17 -30.69 -14.84 17.04
N ARG A 18 -29.62 -14.54 17.78
CA ARG A 18 -29.56 -13.42 18.72
C ARG A 18 -29.31 -12.13 17.96
N ASN A 19 -29.70 -10.99 18.50
CA ASN A 19 -29.42 -9.67 17.88
C ASN A 19 -30.01 -9.52 16.46
N TRP A 20 -31.10 -10.23 16.15
CA TRP A 20 -31.71 -10.18 14.82
C TRP A 20 -32.52 -8.90 14.60
N GLY A 21 -32.21 -8.18 13.54
CA GLY A 21 -32.89 -6.97 13.10
C GLY A 21 -32.00 -5.73 13.10
N PRO A 22 -32.45 -4.66 12.42
CA PRO A 22 -31.77 -3.38 12.44
C PRO A 22 -31.84 -2.72 13.82
N LEU A 23 -30.83 -1.93 14.15
CA LEU A 23 -30.74 -1.16 15.38
C LEU A 23 -30.94 0.34 15.09
N GLU A 24 -31.99 0.95 15.63
CA GLU A 24 -32.43 2.32 15.26
C GLU A 24 -31.47 3.43 15.70
N ASP A 25 -30.75 3.25 16.81
CA ASP A 25 -29.82 4.21 17.40
C ASP A 25 -28.34 3.84 17.16
N ALA A 26 -28.09 3.08 16.09
CA ALA A 26 -26.75 2.67 15.71
C ALA A 26 -25.89 3.86 15.24
N ASN A 27 -24.65 3.90 15.73
CA ASN A 27 -23.64 4.86 15.33
C ASN A 27 -22.42 4.20 14.66
N GLY A 28 -22.50 2.89 14.38
CA GLY A 28 -21.68 2.18 13.39
C GLY A 28 -22.57 1.25 12.56
N HIS A 29 -22.34 1.16 11.25
CA HIS A 29 -23.15 0.32 10.35
C HIS A 29 -22.37 -0.09 9.10
N ALA A 30 -22.56 -1.34 8.66
CA ALA A 30 -22.07 -1.81 7.37
C ALA A 30 -22.96 -2.91 6.78
N ALA A 31 -22.93 -3.00 5.45
CA ALA A 31 -23.57 -4.04 4.65
C ALA A 31 -22.51 -4.61 3.69
N VAL A 32 -22.33 -5.93 3.64
CA VAL A 32 -21.40 -6.57 2.70
C VAL A 32 -22.01 -7.83 2.11
N THR A 33 -21.87 -8.00 0.79
CA THR A 33 -22.25 -9.22 0.08
C THR A 33 -21.02 -10.12 -0.12
N GLY A 34 -21.10 -11.35 0.38
CA GLY A 34 -20.05 -12.35 0.25
C GLY A 34 -19.99 -13.01 -1.12
N PRO A 35 -18.94 -13.81 -1.39
CA PRO A 35 -18.71 -14.45 -2.69
C PRO A 35 -19.75 -15.52 -3.06
N CYS A 36 -20.52 -16.01 -2.09
CA CYS A 36 -21.66 -16.91 -2.30
C CYS A 36 -22.95 -16.18 -2.68
N GLY A 37 -22.97 -14.85 -2.64
CA GLY A 37 -24.15 -14.00 -2.89
C GLY A 37 -24.93 -13.62 -1.63
N ASP A 38 -24.59 -14.16 -0.46
CA ASP A 38 -25.21 -13.79 0.82
C ASP A 38 -24.78 -12.38 1.24
N THR A 39 -25.74 -11.53 1.60
CA THR A 39 -25.52 -10.20 2.16
C THR A 39 -25.74 -10.24 3.66
N VAL A 40 -24.79 -9.68 4.42
CA VAL A 40 -24.90 -9.49 5.87
C VAL A 40 -24.83 -8.01 6.16
N GLU A 41 -25.75 -7.53 7.00
CA GLU A 41 -25.77 -6.17 7.53
C GLU A 41 -25.59 -6.22 9.04
N ILE A 42 -24.73 -5.36 9.59
CA ILE A 42 -24.48 -5.24 11.02
C ILE A 42 -24.56 -3.78 11.44
N TRP A 43 -25.28 -3.54 12.54
CA TRP A 43 -25.40 -2.26 13.22
C TRP A 43 -24.78 -2.33 14.61
N LEU A 44 -24.06 -1.29 15.01
CA LEU A 44 -23.44 -1.16 16.32
C LEU A 44 -23.90 0.12 17.01
N ARG A 45 -24.27 0.01 18.29
CA ARG A 45 -24.38 1.17 19.19
C ARG A 45 -23.18 1.17 20.12
N VAL A 46 -22.29 2.12 19.89
CA VAL A 46 -21.05 2.29 20.65
C VAL A 46 -21.18 3.52 21.56
N GLU A 47 -20.93 3.34 22.85
CA GLU A 47 -20.90 4.43 23.83
C GLU A 47 -19.59 4.39 24.60
N GLU A 48 -18.90 5.52 24.67
CA GLU A 48 -17.59 5.65 25.35
C GLU A 48 -16.55 4.63 24.84
N GLY A 49 -16.64 4.22 23.57
CA GLY A 49 -15.76 3.23 22.95
C GLY A 49 -16.14 1.77 23.21
N TRP A 50 -17.29 1.50 23.86
CA TRP A 50 -17.80 0.16 24.13
C TRP A 50 -19.03 -0.15 23.29
N VAL A 51 -19.09 -1.34 22.69
CA VAL A 51 -20.27 -1.83 21.97
C VAL A 51 -21.35 -2.17 23.01
N ARG A 52 -22.34 -1.30 23.15
CA ARG A 52 -23.46 -1.47 24.09
C ARG A 52 -24.52 -2.39 23.54
N ASP A 53 -24.72 -2.35 22.23
CA ASP A 53 -25.71 -3.14 21.54
C ASP A 53 -25.28 -3.36 20.10
N ALA A 54 -25.77 -4.45 19.51
CA ALA A 54 -25.50 -4.79 18.13
C ALA A 54 -26.74 -5.43 17.52
N GLY A 55 -27.00 -5.13 16.25
CA GLY A 55 -28.04 -5.77 15.46
C GLY A 55 -27.44 -6.35 14.18
N PHE A 56 -28.07 -7.38 13.62
CA PHE A 56 -27.72 -7.86 12.29
C PHE A 56 -28.91 -8.39 11.51
N THR A 57 -28.79 -8.39 10.19
CA THR A 57 -29.69 -9.07 9.26
C THR A 57 -28.87 -9.78 8.19
N THR A 58 -29.48 -10.75 7.53
CA THR A 58 -28.89 -11.36 6.33
C THR A 58 -29.98 -11.94 5.45
N ASP A 59 -29.80 -11.88 4.13
CA ASP A 59 -30.61 -12.60 3.14
C ASP A 59 -30.06 -14.01 2.82
N GLY A 60 -28.96 -14.36 3.48
CA GLY A 60 -28.18 -15.56 3.22
C GLY A 60 -28.70 -16.85 3.85
N CYS A 61 -27.88 -17.90 3.69
CA CYS A 61 -28.19 -19.23 4.17
C CYS A 61 -28.09 -19.38 5.70
N GLY A 62 -28.48 -20.55 6.20
CA GLY A 62 -28.48 -20.82 7.64
C GLY A 62 -27.14 -20.62 8.36
N PRO A 63 -26.02 -21.10 7.79
CA PRO A 63 -24.67 -20.79 8.26
C PRO A 63 -24.38 -19.29 8.39
N SER A 64 -24.75 -18.47 7.40
CA SER A 64 -24.59 -17.00 7.43
C SER A 64 -25.36 -16.37 8.58
N ARG A 65 -26.58 -16.87 8.86
CA ARG A 65 -27.36 -16.45 10.04
C ARG A 65 -26.67 -16.82 11.35
N ALA A 66 -26.10 -18.01 11.45
CA ALA A 66 -25.39 -18.45 12.64
C ALA A 66 -24.12 -17.61 12.90
N CYS A 67 -23.35 -17.32 11.85
CA CYS A 67 -22.14 -16.51 11.92
C CYS A 67 -22.42 -15.04 12.28
N GLY A 68 -23.41 -14.39 11.65
CA GLY A 68 -23.77 -13.00 11.99
C GLY A 68 -24.29 -12.85 13.43
N SER A 69 -25.06 -13.86 13.88
CA SER A 69 -25.54 -13.97 15.26
C SER A 69 -24.38 -14.12 16.25
N MET A 70 -23.39 -14.95 15.93
CA MET A 70 -22.20 -15.13 16.78
C MET A 70 -21.30 -13.90 16.79
N ALA A 71 -21.03 -13.29 15.64
CA ALA A 71 -20.20 -12.09 15.54
C ALA A 71 -20.74 -10.95 16.40
N THR A 72 -22.04 -10.65 16.28
CA THR A 72 -22.68 -9.62 17.12
C THR A 72 -22.70 -9.98 18.61
N GLU A 73 -22.89 -11.25 18.96
CA GLU A 73 -22.80 -11.71 20.35
C GLU A 73 -21.40 -11.53 20.94
N LEU A 74 -20.35 -11.79 20.17
CA LEU A 74 -18.96 -11.61 20.60
C LEU A 74 -18.58 -10.15 20.75
N ALA A 75 -19.13 -9.26 19.92
CA ALA A 75 -18.86 -7.83 19.97
C ALA A 75 -19.53 -7.12 21.16
N VAL A 76 -20.76 -7.48 21.52
CA VAL A 76 -21.51 -6.82 22.60
C VAL A 76 -20.79 -6.94 23.95
N GLY A 77 -20.63 -5.82 24.64
CA GLY A 77 -19.94 -5.73 25.92
C GLY A 77 -18.42 -5.63 25.82
N ARG A 78 -17.84 -5.61 24.61
CA ARG A 78 -16.41 -5.37 24.38
C ARG A 78 -16.16 -3.96 23.84
N THR A 79 -14.88 -3.59 23.75
CA THR A 79 -14.50 -2.33 23.11
C THR A 79 -14.71 -2.41 21.60
N VAL A 80 -15.04 -1.29 20.95
CA VAL A 80 -15.19 -1.25 19.48
C VAL A 80 -13.88 -1.59 18.75
N LYS A 81 -12.72 -1.39 19.39
CA LYS A 81 -11.42 -1.86 18.87
C LYS A 81 -11.34 -3.38 18.83
N THR A 82 -11.82 -4.05 19.88
CA THR A 82 -11.88 -5.52 19.90
C THR A 82 -12.87 -6.05 18.87
N ALA A 83 -13.98 -5.34 18.61
CA ALA A 83 -14.91 -5.70 17.55
C ALA A 83 -14.30 -5.53 16.15
N LEU A 84 -13.37 -4.59 15.98
CA LEU A 84 -12.61 -4.34 14.74
C LEU A 84 -11.51 -5.40 14.47
N GLU A 85 -11.09 -6.11 15.50
CA GLU A 85 -10.06 -7.16 15.46
C GLU A 85 -10.69 -8.56 15.43
N LEU A 86 -12.01 -8.67 15.25
CA LEU A 86 -12.70 -9.97 15.22
C LEU A 86 -12.31 -10.71 13.94
N GLU A 87 -11.81 -11.94 14.09
CA GLU A 87 -11.36 -12.79 13.00
C GLU A 87 -12.35 -13.95 12.74
N GLN A 88 -12.14 -14.64 11.63
CA GLN A 88 -12.92 -15.81 11.25
C GLN A 88 -12.85 -16.92 12.31
N ASP A 89 -11.66 -17.18 12.84
CA ASP A 89 -11.42 -18.27 13.78
C ASP A 89 -12.15 -18.03 15.11
N ASP A 90 -12.26 -16.78 15.59
CA ASP A 90 -13.02 -16.44 16.80
C ASP A 90 -14.49 -16.87 16.72
N ILE A 91 -15.09 -16.78 15.54
CA ILE A 91 -16.48 -17.16 15.29
C ILE A 91 -16.60 -18.69 15.17
N LEU A 92 -15.65 -19.32 14.48
CA LEU A 92 -15.66 -20.77 14.24
C LEU A 92 -15.43 -21.56 15.52
N GLU A 93 -14.48 -21.15 16.37
CA GLU A 93 -14.21 -21.78 17.67
C GLU A 93 -15.50 -21.87 18.54
N GLU A 94 -16.36 -20.86 18.43
CA GLU A 94 -17.62 -20.80 19.18
C GLU A 94 -18.78 -21.59 18.53
N LEU A 95 -18.67 -21.95 17.25
CA LEU A 95 -19.69 -22.64 16.45
C LEU A 95 -19.31 -24.07 16.08
N GLU A 96 -18.10 -24.52 16.38
CA GLU A 96 -17.60 -25.85 16.03
C GLU A 96 -18.37 -27.02 16.70
N PRO A 97 -18.57 -28.14 15.98
CA PRO A 97 -18.23 -28.38 14.57
C PRO A 97 -19.10 -27.55 13.61
N PHE A 98 -18.51 -27.06 12.51
CA PHE A 98 -19.18 -26.24 11.50
C PHE A 98 -18.88 -26.76 10.08
N PRO A 99 -19.81 -26.69 9.10
CA PRO A 99 -19.59 -27.25 7.77
C PRO A 99 -18.43 -26.58 7.02
N GLU A 100 -17.47 -27.37 6.54
CA GLU A 100 -16.24 -26.88 5.87
C GLU A 100 -16.54 -26.05 4.62
N ASP A 101 -17.58 -26.39 3.86
CA ASP A 101 -18.04 -25.67 2.67
C ASP A 101 -18.67 -24.30 2.99
N HIS A 102 -19.05 -24.07 4.24
CA HIS A 102 -19.66 -22.82 4.71
C HIS A 102 -18.77 -21.98 5.63
N VAL A 103 -17.49 -22.34 5.78
CA VAL A 103 -16.50 -21.58 6.56
C VAL A 103 -16.38 -20.11 6.11
N HIS A 104 -16.62 -19.82 4.82
CA HIS A 104 -16.66 -18.47 4.26
C HIS A 104 -17.73 -17.55 4.90
N CYS A 105 -18.79 -18.11 5.49
CA CYS A 105 -19.83 -17.35 6.19
C CYS A 105 -19.31 -16.67 7.47
N ALA A 106 -18.35 -17.30 8.16
CA ALA A 106 -17.70 -16.73 9.34
C ALA A 106 -16.79 -15.55 8.95
N LEU A 107 -16.04 -15.69 7.86
CA LEU A 107 -15.22 -14.61 7.30
C LEU A 107 -16.09 -13.41 6.88
N LEU A 108 -17.22 -13.66 6.21
CA LEU A 108 -18.16 -12.61 5.85
C LEU A 108 -18.66 -11.85 7.08
N ALA A 109 -19.11 -12.56 8.13
CA ALA A 109 -19.62 -11.94 9.35
C ALA A 109 -18.54 -11.12 10.09
N ALA A 110 -17.31 -11.62 10.18
CA ALA A 110 -16.17 -10.88 10.74
C ALA A 110 -15.88 -9.60 9.93
N ASN A 111 -15.86 -9.70 8.60
CA ASN A 111 -15.62 -8.54 7.73
C ASN A 111 -16.70 -7.46 7.87
N VAL A 112 -17.98 -7.85 7.94
CA VAL A 112 -19.08 -6.87 8.12
C VAL A 112 -18.98 -6.23 9.51
N MET A 113 -18.61 -6.99 10.54
CA MET A 113 -18.40 -6.47 11.89
C MET A 113 -17.27 -5.42 11.91
N ASN A 114 -16.14 -5.75 11.29
CA ASN A 114 -15.00 -4.86 11.16
C ASN A 114 -15.37 -3.59 10.39
N ALA A 115 -16.13 -3.70 9.31
CA ALA A 115 -16.63 -2.57 8.54
C ALA A 115 -17.56 -1.67 9.38
N ALA A 116 -18.49 -2.25 10.14
CA ALA A 116 -19.40 -1.50 11.01
C ALA A 116 -18.65 -0.78 12.15
N ALA A 117 -17.61 -1.40 12.69
CA ALA A 117 -16.73 -0.78 13.69
C ALA A 117 -15.90 0.37 13.10
N ARG A 118 -15.43 0.26 11.84
CA ARG A 118 -14.72 1.35 11.14
C ARG A 118 -15.63 2.54 10.86
N ASP A 119 -16.85 2.30 10.37
CA ASP A 119 -17.83 3.36 10.12
C ASP A 119 -18.11 4.19 11.40
N TYR A 120 -18.13 3.57 12.58
CA TYR A 120 -18.21 4.31 13.85
C TYR A 120 -17.03 5.28 14.05
N PHE A 121 -15.79 4.85 13.79
CA PHE A 121 -14.61 5.70 13.92
C PHE A 121 -14.57 6.82 12.87
N GLU A 122 -15.04 6.53 11.65
CA GLU A 122 -15.13 7.52 10.57
C GLU A 122 -16.15 8.61 10.93
N ARG A 123 -17.32 8.24 11.49
CA ARG A 123 -18.34 9.18 11.96
C ARG A 123 -17.85 10.08 13.11
N GLN A 124 -17.10 9.51 14.06
CA GLN A 124 -16.44 10.28 15.14
C GLN A 124 -15.47 11.34 14.58
N ASN A 125 -14.73 11.00 13.52
CA ASN A 125 -13.82 11.95 12.87
C ASN A 125 -14.58 13.03 12.07
N THR A 126 -15.76 12.74 11.51
CA THR A 126 -16.58 13.76 10.84
C THR A 126 -17.17 14.79 11.81
N ASP A 127 -17.51 14.41 13.05
CA ASP A 127 -17.96 15.36 14.08
C ASP A 127 -16.81 16.24 14.62
N SER A 128 -15.55 15.82 14.47
CA SER A 128 -14.38 16.63 14.78
C SER A 128 -14.08 17.72 13.72
N CYS A 129 -14.76 17.69 12.57
CA CYS A 129 -14.67 18.71 11.52
C CYS A 129 -15.53 19.97 11.83
N GLY A 130 -16.13 20.05 13.02
CA GLY A 130 -16.90 21.21 13.49
C GLY A 130 -16.10 22.44 13.92
N HIS A 131 -14.77 22.48 13.72
CA HIS A 131 -13.94 23.64 14.11
C HIS A 131 -13.20 24.36 12.99
N CYS A 132 -13.54 24.12 11.71
CA CYS A 132 -13.08 25.00 10.63
C CYS A 132 -13.99 26.24 10.51
N ALA A 133 -14.19 26.93 11.63
CA ALA A 133 -14.78 28.25 11.67
C ALA A 133 -13.64 29.29 11.60
N GLY A 134 -13.29 29.68 10.38
CA GLY A 134 -12.53 30.90 10.12
C GLY A 134 -11.01 30.74 10.17
N GLU A 135 -10.42 30.41 9.03
CA GLU A 135 -9.34 31.17 8.40
C GLU A 135 -9.16 30.60 6.98
N GLY A 136 -9.07 31.49 5.99
CA GLY A 136 -9.23 31.15 4.58
C GLY A 136 -8.23 30.10 4.10
N CYS A 137 -8.65 29.29 3.13
CA CYS A 137 -7.75 28.58 2.24
C CYS A 137 -6.73 29.60 1.72
N ALA A 138 -5.52 29.59 2.28
CA ALA A 138 -4.55 30.64 2.04
C ALA A 138 -4.23 30.73 0.55
N GLU A 139 -4.18 31.96 0.05
CA GLU A 139 -3.75 32.36 -1.31
C GLU A 139 -2.26 32.05 -1.59
N GLY A 140 -1.72 30.96 -1.03
CA GLY A 140 -0.27 30.70 -0.94
C GLY A 140 0.28 29.55 -1.76
N ASP A 141 -0.54 28.67 -2.35
CA ASP A 141 -0.04 27.47 -3.05
C ASP A 141 -0.26 27.49 -4.57
N HIS A 142 -0.18 28.66 -5.21
CA HIS A 142 -0.17 28.71 -6.67
C HIS A 142 1.20 28.33 -7.21
N ARG A 143 1.26 27.30 -8.08
CA ARG A 143 2.48 27.03 -8.85
C ARG A 143 2.75 28.21 -9.80
N PRO A 144 4.03 28.53 -10.09
CA PRO A 144 4.35 29.63 -11.01
C PRO A 144 3.69 29.43 -12.39
N GLY A 145 2.78 30.32 -12.76
CA GLY A 145 2.04 30.24 -14.03
C GLY A 145 0.73 29.44 -13.99
N GLU A 146 0.33 28.90 -12.84
CA GLU A 146 -0.91 28.13 -12.65
C GLU A 146 -2.13 29.06 -12.49
N SER A 147 -3.16 28.83 -13.28
CA SER A 147 -4.44 29.54 -13.18
C SER A 147 -5.22 29.14 -11.92
N ALA A 148 -6.16 29.99 -11.50
CA ALA A 148 -7.05 29.67 -10.38
C ALA A 148 -7.94 28.44 -10.61
N ALA A 149 -8.23 28.09 -11.86
CA ALA A 149 -8.95 26.86 -12.18
C ALA A 149 -8.07 25.62 -11.99
N GLU A 150 -6.83 25.68 -12.46
CA GLU A 150 -5.85 24.57 -12.31
C GLU A 150 -5.50 24.32 -10.84
N CYS A 151 -5.32 25.38 -10.04
CA CYS A 151 -5.05 25.26 -8.61
C CYS A 151 -6.23 24.59 -7.86
N ARG A 152 -7.48 24.99 -8.15
CA ARG A 152 -8.66 24.31 -7.57
C ARG A 152 -8.73 22.84 -7.96
N GLU A 153 -8.52 22.57 -9.24
CA GLU A 153 -8.58 21.21 -9.77
C GLU A 153 -7.48 20.31 -9.18
N ARG A 154 -6.27 20.84 -8.99
CA ARG A 154 -5.18 20.15 -8.28
C ARG A 154 -5.55 19.88 -6.82
N GLY A 155 -6.18 20.85 -6.14
CA GLY A 155 -6.67 20.69 -4.77
C GLY A 155 -7.75 19.60 -4.64
N GLU A 156 -8.69 19.53 -5.59
CA GLU A 156 -9.71 18.47 -5.64
C GLU A 156 -9.09 17.09 -5.84
N LEU A 157 -8.17 16.96 -6.80
CA LEU A 157 -7.45 15.73 -7.06
C LEU A 157 -6.62 15.29 -5.84
N ALA A 158 -5.89 16.22 -5.22
CA ALA A 158 -5.09 15.92 -4.03
C ALA A 158 -5.96 15.45 -2.85
N ARG A 159 -7.15 16.05 -2.66
CA ARG A 159 -8.13 15.58 -1.66
C ARG A 159 -8.61 14.18 -1.98
N ARG A 160 -9.02 13.92 -3.24
CA ARG A 160 -9.51 12.60 -3.67
C ARG A 160 -8.45 11.52 -3.47
N MET A 161 -7.21 11.78 -3.87
CA MET A 161 -6.08 10.88 -3.68
C MET A 161 -5.63 10.80 -2.21
N GLY A 162 -5.99 11.76 -1.36
CA GLY A 162 -5.71 11.74 0.07
C GLY A 162 -6.47 10.64 0.84
N HIS A 163 -7.61 10.20 0.33
CA HIS A 163 -8.44 9.11 0.87
C HIS A 163 -7.92 7.70 0.52
N ILE A 164 -6.79 7.63 -0.19
CA ILE A 164 -6.17 6.38 -0.63
C ILE A 164 -4.82 6.26 0.07
N ARG A 165 -4.65 5.24 0.91
CA ARG A 165 -3.43 5.07 1.72
C ARG A 165 -2.21 4.77 0.85
N HIS A 166 -2.29 3.68 0.07
CA HIS A 166 -1.20 3.26 -0.80
C HIS A 166 -1.59 3.36 -2.27
N LYS A 167 -0.79 4.06 -3.09
CA LYS A 167 -0.91 4.09 -4.56
C LYS A 167 0.28 3.39 -5.20
N ILE A 168 0.00 2.29 -5.91
CA ILE A 168 1.03 1.44 -6.49
C ILE A 168 0.83 1.35 -8.00
N LEU A 169 1.88 1.71 -8.73
CA LEU A 169 1.89 1.61 -10.18
C LEU A 169 2.45 0.25 -10.61
N VAL A 170 1.78 -0.43 -11.53
CA VAL A 170 2.28 -1.65 -12.17
C VAL A 170 2.82 -1.29 -13.55
N LEU A 171 4.14 -1.39 -13.71
CA LEU A 171 4.85 -1.00 -14.92
C LEU A 171 5.40 -2.22 -15.65
N SER A 172 5.62 -2.09 -16.96
CA SER A 172 6.39 -3.06 -17.74
C SER A 172 7.10 -2.35 -18.88
N GLY A 173 8.25 -2.86 -19.30
CA GLY A 173 8.97 -2.21 -20.40
C GLY A 173 8.51 -2.66 -21.81
N LYS A 174 7.76 -3.77 -21.92
CA LYS A 174 7.22 -4.29 -23.19
C LYS A 174 5.82 -4.88 -23.01
N GLY A 175 5.05 -4.90 -24.10
CA GLY A 175 3.75 -5.57 -24.14
C GLY A 175 3.88 -7.10 -24.04
N GLY A 176 2.87 -7.76 -23.48
CA GLY A 176 2.79 -9.23 -23.44
C GLY A 176 3.60 -9.91 -22.32
N VAL A 177 4.16 -9.18 -21.36
CA VAL A 177 4.83 -9.77 -20.17
C VAL A 177 3.86 -10.28 -19.10
N GLY A 178 2.55 -10.10 -19.28
CA GLY A 178 1.53 -10.43 -18.27
C GLY A 178 1.41 -9.39 -17.14
N LYS A 179 1.72 -8.12 -17.43
CA LYS A 179 1.58 -6.99 -16.49
C LYS A 179 0.17 -6.91 -15.88
N SER A 180 -0.87 -6.90 -16.72
CA SER A 180 -2.27 -6.83 -16.27
C SER A 180 -2.67 -8.08 -15.47
N THR A 181 -2.12 -9.26 -15.81
CA THR A 181 -2.27 -10.48 -15.02
C THR A 181 -1.69 -10.31 -13.61
N VAL A 182 -0.50 -9.74 -13.49
CA VAL A 182 0.11 -9.45 -12.18
C VAL A 182 -0.70 -8.38 -11.43
N ALA A 183 -1.13 -7.30 -12.10
CA ALA A 183 -1.93 -6.25 -11.49
C ALA A 183 -3.27 -6.75 -10.92
N VAL A 184 -4.01 -7.55 -11.71
CA VAL A 184 -5.28 -8.15 -11.28
C VAL A 184 -5.06 -9.12 -10.11
N ASN A 185 -4.08 -10.02 -10.19
CA ASN A 185 -3.84 -10.96 -9.09
C ASN A 185 -3.32 -10.26 -7.83
N LEU A 186 -2.53 -9.20 -7.95
CA LEU A 186 -2.15 -8.35 -6.82
C LEU A 186 -3.38 -7.70 -6.17
N ALA A 187 -4.23 -7.04 -6.98
CA ALA A 187 -5.42 -6.36 -6.48
C ALA A 187 -6.41 -7.34 -5.81
N VAL A 188 -6.62 -8.51 -6.41
CA VAL A 188 -7.46 -9.55 -5.81
C VAL A 188 -6.83 -10.10 -4.52
N SER A 189 -5.52 -10.34 -4.49
CA SER A 189 -4.86 -10.84 -3.27
C SER A 189 -5.00 -9.85 -2.11
N LEU A 190 -4.84 -8.54 -2.38
CA LEU A 190 -5.06 -7.48 -1.39
C LEU A 190 -6.51 -7.44 -0.89
N MET A 191 -7.47 -7.58 -1.81
CA MET A 191 -8.90 -7.64 -1.47
C MET A 191 -9.23 -8.87 -0.61
N LEU A 192 -8.68 -10.03 -0.95
CA LEU A 192 -8.85 -11.27 -0.19
C LEU A 192 -8.21 -11.20 1.21
N ALA A 193 -7.14 -10.40 1.36
CA ALA A 193 -6.56 -10.06 2.65
C ALA A 193 -7.41 -9.03 3.45
N GLY A 194 -8.61 -8.67 2.96
CA GLY A 194 -9.55 -7.79 3.66
C GLY A 194 -9.41 -6.30 3.37
N ASN A 195 -8.51 -5.91 2.46
CA ASN A 195 -8.26 -4.50 2.15
C ASN A 195 -9.31 -3.93 1.19
N ARG A 196 -9.58 -2.62 1.30
CA ARG A 196 -10.34 -1.86 0.31
C ARG A 196 -9.43 -1.51 -0.86
N VAL A 197 -9.72 -2.04 -2.03
CA VAL A 197 -8.81 -1.96 -3.18
C VAL A 197 -9.45 -1.21 -4.34
N GLY A 198 -8.71 -0.29 -4.95
CA GLY A 198 -9.00 0.26 -6.26
C GLY A 198 -8.13 -0.41 -7.31
N LEU A 199 -8.71 -0.76 -8.45
CA LEU A 199 -7.98 -1.22 -9.63
C LEU A 199 -8.28 -0.28 -10.79
N LEU A 200 -7.26 0.47 -11.20
CA LEU A 200 -7.35 1.45 -12.27
C LEU A 200 -6.55 0.97 -13.49
N ASP A 201 -7.24 0.67 -14.58
CA ASP A 201 -6.65 0.34 -15.87
C ASP A 201 -6.53 1.59 -16.73
N VAL A 202 -5.29 2.01 -16.96
CA VAL A 202 -4.95 3.13 -17.86
C VAL A 202 -4.34 2.64 -19.17
N ASP A 203 -4.35 1.33 -19.46
CA ASP A 203 -3.88 0.76 -20.73
C ASP A 203 -4.94 0.89 -21.83
N ILE A 204 -4.98 2.09 -22.42
CA ILE A 204 -5.93 2.51 -23.47
C ILE A 204 -5.88 1.58 -24.69
N HIS A 205 -4.73 0.96 -24.96
CA HIS A 205 -4.47 0.25 -26.21
C HIS A 205 -4.86 -1.23 -26.16
N GLY A 206 -5.12 -1.77 -24.97
CA GLY A 206 -5.51 -3.15 -24.79
C GLY A 206 -6.10 -3.38 -23.41
N PRO A 207 -7.23 -2.74 -23.07
CA PRO A 207 -7.85 -2.90 -21.78
C PRO A 207 -8.22 -4.36 -21.59
N SER A 208 -7.50 -5.04 -20.70
CA SER A 208 -7.65 -6.48 -20.47
C SER A 208 -8.42 -6.78 -19.18
N ILE A 209 -8.49 -5.80 -18.27
CA ILE A 209 -9.06 -5.97 -16.93
C ILE A 209 -10.56 -6.33 -16.97
N PRO A 210 -11.44 -5.67 -17.76
CA PRO A 210 -12.86 -6.03 -17.81
C PRO A 210 -13.06 -7.51 -18.17
N LYS A 211 -12.33 -8.01 -19.17
CA LYS A 211 -12.37 -9.41 -19.57
C LYS A 211 -11.83 -10.35 -18.50
N MET A 212 -10.68 -10.02 -17.91
CA MET A 212 -10.03 -10.82 -16.87
C MET A 212 -10.85 -10.94 -15.59
N LEU A 213 -11.82 -10.06 -15.37
CA LEU A 213 -12.73 -10.06 -14.23
C LEU A 213 -14.18 -10.38 -14.61
N ARG A 214 -14.47 -10.72 -15.87
CA ARG A 214 -15.83 -11.00 -16.37
C ARG A 214 -16.82 -9.83 -16.24
N LEU A 215 -16.31 -8.61 -16.39
CA LEU A 215 -17.06 -7.36 -16.32
C LEU A 215 -17.22 -6.72 -17.72
N GLU A 216 -17.16 -7.52 -18.79
CA GLU A 216 -17.24 -7.01 -20.19
C GLU A 216 -18.60 -6.38 -20.51
N ASP A 217 -19.66 -6.83 -19.82
CA ASP A 217 -21.02 -6.31 -19.97
C ASP A 217 -21.33 -5.15 -19.01
N GLU A 218 -20.42 -4.83 -18.08
CA GLU A 218 -20.58 -3.75 -17.12
C GLU A 218 -20.27 -2.39 -17.75
N GLN A 219 -20.98 -1.37 -17.31
CA GLN A 219 -20.77 0.01 -17.74
C GLN A 219 -20.54 0.92 -16.55
N VAL A 220 -19.58 1.83 -16.68
CA VAL A 220 -19.37 2.88 -15.69
C VAL A 220 -20.54 3.85 -15.74
N ILE A 221 -21.24 3.96 -14.62
CA ILE A 221 -22.36 4.90 -14.49
C ILE A 221 -21.78 6.28 -14.16
N LYS A 222 -22.27 7.31 -14.87
CA LYS A 222 -21.96 8.70 -14.58
C LYS A 222 -23.15 9.37 -13.89
N GLU A 223 -22.98 9.80 -12.65
CA GLU A 223 -23.99 10.52 -11.87
C GLU A 223 -23.55 11.98 -11.67
N GLY A 224 -24.16 12.89 -12.43
CA GLY A 224 -23.71 14.29 -12.45
C GLY A 224 -22.29 14.40 -13.00
N ASP A 225 -21.36 14.91 -12.19
CA ASP A 225 -19.92 14.96 -12.52
C ASP A 225 -19.15 13.75 -11.99
N ALA A 226 -19.74 12.92 -11.13
CA ALA A 226 -19.09 11.76 -10.53
C ALA A 226 -19.11 10.54 -11.46
N LEU A 227 -18.02 9.76 -11.42
CA LEU A 227 -17.90 8.45 -12.06
C LEU A 227 -18.01 7.36 -10.99
N LEU A 228 -18.91 6.41 -11.17
CA LEU A 228 -19.07 5.28 -10.25
C LEU A 228 -18.26 4.08 -10.76
N PRO A 229 -17.18 3.66 -10.06
CA PRO A 229 -16.43 2.47 -10.41
C PRO A 229 -17.31 1.22 -10.40
N VAL A 230 -16.97 0.23 -11.22
CA VAL A 230 -17.59 -1.09 -11.15
C VAL A 230 -17.10 -1.79 -9.89
N GLU A 231 -18.01 -2.31 -9.08
CA GLU A 231 -17.69 -2.95 -7.81
C GLU A 231 -17.62 -4.48 -7.94
N LEU A 232 -16.62 -5.08 -7.31
CA LEU A 232 -16.45 -6.52 -7.18
C LEU A 232 -15.97 -6.82 -5.76
N GLY A 233 -16.90 -7.15 -4.85
CA GLY A 233 -16.59 -7.29 -3.42
C GLY A 233 -16.08 -5.98 -2.81
N ASN A 234 -14.94 -6.02 -2.11
CA ASN A 234 -14.29 -4.81 -1.56
C ASN A 234 -13.35 -4.11 -2.57
N MET A 235 -13.43 -4.47 -3.85
CA MET A 235 -12.62 -3.88 -4.91
C MET A 235 -13.47 -3.01 -5.84
N LYS A 236 -12.99 -1.80 -6.11
CA LYS A 236 -13.55 -0.86 -7.08
C LYS A 236 -12.69 -0.83 -8.33
N ILE A 237 -13.30 -0.85 -9.50
CA ILE A 237 -12.59 -1.04 -10.77
C ILE A 237 -12.99 0.07 -11.74
N LEU A 238 -12.00 0.71 -12.34
CA LEU A 238 -12.19 1.58 -13.50
C LEU A 238 -11.24 1.16 -14.60
N SER A 239 -11.79 0.98 -15.79
CA SER A 239 -11.05 0.73 -17.02
C SER A 239 -11.64 1.56 -18.14
N LEU A 240 -10.78 2.01 -19.06
CA LEU A 240 -11.23 2.56 -20.33
C LEU A 240 -12.05 1.57 -21.15
N GLY A 241 -11.84 0.26 -20.95
CA GLY A 241 -12.61 -0.78 -21.63
C GLY A 241 -14.12 -0.67 -21.39
N PHE A 242 -14.57 -0.15 -20.25
CA PHE A 242 -15.99 0.05 -19.96
C PHE A 242 -16.66 1.16 -20.79
N PHE A 243 -15.86 2.03 -21.42
CA PHE A 243 -16.34 3.14 -22.24
C PHE A 243 -16.29 2.84 -23.75
N LEU A 244 -15.79 1.67 -24.14
CA LEU A 244 -15.72 1.24 -25.54
C LEU A 244 -16.98 0.43 -25.87
N ASN A 245 -17.58 0.70 -27.03
CA ASN A 245 -18.80 0.00 -27.47
C ASN A 245 -18.50 -1.37 -28.11
N GLY A 246 -17.22 -1.77 -28.21
CA GLY A 246 -16.77 -3.06 -28.71
C GLY A 246 -15.24 -3.22 -28.64
N SER A 247 -14.76 -4.47 -28.52
CA SER A 247 -13.34 -4.82 -28.37
C SER A 247 -12.46 -4.52 -29.59
N ASP A 248 -13.07 -4.29 -30.76
CA ASP A 248 -12.39 -4.05 -32.05
C ASP A 248 -12.34 -2.56 -32.44
N ASP A 249 -12.87 -1.65 -31.62
CA ASP A 249 -12.81 -0.22 -31.90
C ASP A 249 -11.37 0.28 -31.76
N ALA A 250 -10.75 0.68 -32.87
CA ALA A 250 -9.40 1.23 -32.86
C ALA A 250 -9.39 2.62 -32.18
N VAL A 251 -9.00 2.66 -30.90
CA VAL A 251 -8.93 3.88 -30.10
C VAL A 251 -7.68 4.69 -30.48
N ILE A 252 -7.84 5.66 -31.39
CA ILE A 252 -6.76 6.59 -31.78
C ILE A 252 -6.85 7.88 -30.96
N TRP A 253 -6.35 7.84 -29.72
CA TRP A 253 -6.34 9.01 -28.83
C TRP A 253 -4.98 9.70 -28.82
N ARG A 254 -4.99 11.05 -28.84
CA ARG A 254 -3.78 11.88 -28.71
C ARG A 254 -3.42 12.05 -27.23
N GLY A 255 -2.13 12.14 -26.89
CA GLY A 255 -1.62 12.23 -25.51
C GLY A 255 -2.40 13.15 -24.57
N PRO A 256 -2.72 14.41 -24.94
CA PRO A 256 -3.50 15.30 -24.08
C PRO A 256 -4.90 14.79 -23.73
N MET A 257 -5.56 14.07 -24.64
CA MET A 257 -6.87 13.45 -24.35
C MET A 257 -6.70 12.29 -23.36
N LYS A 258 -5.63 11.51 -23.48
CA LYS A 258 -5.31 10.41 -22.55
C LYS A 258 -5.09 10.93 -21.14
N MET A 259 -4.27 11.96 -20.99
CA MET A 259 -4.04 12.62 -19.69
C MET A 259 -5.34 13.17 -19.12
N GLY A 260 -6.21 13.77 -19.95
CA GLY A 260 -7.52 14.25 -19.53
C GLY A 260 -8.41 13.16 -18.93
N VAL A 261 -8.46 11.97 -19.57
CA VAL A 261 -9.28 10.87 -19.05
C VAL A 261 -8.66 10.23 -17.81
N ILE A 262 -7.34 10.06 -17.75
CA ILE A 262 -6.65 9.59 -16.53
C ILE A 262 -6.94 10.55 -15.38
N LYS A 263 -6.85 11.86 -15.62
CA LYS A 263 -7.19 12.89 -14.64
C LYS A 263 -8.64 12.78 -14.18
N GLN A 264 -9.57 12.54 -15.09
CA GLN A 264 -10.98 12.33 -14.77
C GLN A 264 -11.17 11.09 -13.88
N PHE A 265 -10.52 9.97 -14.20
CA PHE A 265 -10.60 8.74 -13.39
C PHE A 265 -9.98 8.89 -12.00
N LEU A 266 -8.96 9.73 -11.84
CA LEU A 266 -8.39 9.99 -10.52
C LEU A 266 -9.21 11.02 -9.72
N LYS A 267 -9.77 12.04 -10.37
CA LYS A 267 -10.45 13.17 -9.70
C LYS A 267 -11.94 12.91 -9.44
N ASP A 268 -12.65 12.46 -10.48
CA ASP A 268 -14.11 12.43 -10.54
C ASP A 268 -14.68 11.06 -10.15
N ALA A 269 -13.84 10.04 -10.03
CA ALA A 269 -14.27 8.74 -9.59
C ALA A 269 -14.53 8.69 -8.08
N GLU A 270 -15.64 8.07 -7.70
CA GLU A 270 -16.02 7.82 -6.31
C GLU A 270 -15.30 6.59 -5.74
N TRP A 271 -13.97 6.70 -5.66
CA TRP A 271 -13.12 5.69 -5.03
C TRP A 271 -13.47 5.48 -3.55
N GLY A 272 -13.87 6.54 -2.85
CA GLY A 272 -14.06 6.51 -1.40
C GLY A 272 -12.73 6.28 -0.68
N GLU A 273 -12.81 5.69 0.50
CA GLU A 273 -11.63 5.30 1.29
C GLU A 273 -11.06 3.98 0.78
N LEU A 274 -9.80 4.00 0.32
CA LEU A 274 -9.09 2.81 -0.14
C LEU A 274 -7.81 2.61 0.66
N ASP A 275 -7.51 1.35 0.98
CA ASP A 275 -6.23 0.98 1.57
C ASP A 275 -5.17 0.89 0.44
N TYR A 276 -5.55 0.37 -0.73
CA TYR A 276 -4.67 0.30 -1.91
C TYR A 276 -5.36 0.78 -3.19
N LEU A 277 -4.65 1.51 -4.04
CA LEU A 277 -4.99 1.76 -5.44
C LEU A 277 -3.89 1.17 -6.33
N ILE A 278 -4.23 0.11 -7.06
CA ILE A 278 -3.37 -0.56 -8.03
C ILE A 278 -3.64 0.03 -9.42
N ILE A 279 -2.59 0.52 -10.07
CA ILE A 279 -2.70 1.21 -11.36
C ILE A 279 -1.99 0.42 -12.44
N ASP A 280 -2.75 -0.23 -13.32
CA ASP A 280 -2.22 -0.97 -14.46
C ASP A 280 -1.89 -0.01 -15.61
N SER A 281 -0.61 0.32 -15.76
CA SER A 281 -0.13 1.27 -16.77
C SER A 281 0.14 0.61 -18.11
N PRO A 282 0.02 1.27 -19.28
CA PRO A 282 0.40 0.65 -20.55
C PRO A 282 1.88 0.26 -20.59
N PRO A 283 2.29 -0.65 -21.50
CA PRO A 283 3.69 -1.03 -21.63
C PRO A 283 4.57 0.14 -22.10
N GLY A 284 5.79 0.18 -21.55
CA GLY A 284 6.80 1.17 -21.84
C GLY A 284 6.80 2.35 -20.86
N THR A 285 7.57 3.38 -21.21
CA THR A 285 7.75 4.61 -20.42
C THR A 285 7.13 5.80 -21.17
N GLY A 286 5.89 5.62 -21.64
CA GLY A 286 5.15 6.58 -22.47
C GLY A 286 4.51 7.72 -21.67
N ASP A 287 3.61 8.45 -22.32
CA ASP A 287 2.94 9.63 -21.73
C ASP A 287 1.97 9.25 -20.60
N GLU A 288 1.38 8.06 -20.65
CA GLU A 288 0.37 7.60 -19.69
C GLU A 288 0.93 7.31 -18.29
N PRO A 289 1.95 6.44 -18.10
CA PRO A 289 2.55 6.25 -16.79
C PRO A 289 3.16 7.55 -16.26
N LEU A 290 3.68 8.41 -17.14
CA LEU A 290 4.17 9.74 -16.77
C LEU A 290 3.04 10.63 -16.22
N SER A 291 1.90 10.65 -16.92
CA SER A 291 0.71 11.40 -16.51
C SER A 291 0.20 10.94 -15.15
N VAL A 292 0.12 9.63 -14.90
CA VAL A 292 -0.27 9.09 -13.59
C VAL A 292 0.66 9.59 -12.49
N CYS A 293 1.97 9.48 -12.68
CA CYS A 293 2.96 9.94 -11.70
C CYS A 293 2.83 11.44 -11.41
N GLN A 294 2.63 12.26 -12.45
CA GLN A 294 2.49 13.71 -12.33
C GLN A 294 1.17 14.13 -11.64
N LEU A 295 0.10 13.35 -11.81
CA LEU A 295 -1.21 13.65 -11.26
C LEU A 295 -1.35 13.22 -9.80
N ILE A 296 -0.78 12.07 -9.42
CA ILE A 296 -0.88 11.53 -8.05
C ILE A 296 0.11 12.23 -7.10
N GLU A 297 1.27 12.67 -7.62
CA GLU A 297 2.37 13.38 -6.93
C GLU A 297 3.06 12.61 -5.78
N ASN A 298 2.32 11.79 -5.02
CA ASN A 298 2.78 11.01 -3.87
C ASN A 298 2.37 9.53 -4.00
N ALA A 299 2.88 8.83 -5.02
CA ALA A 299 2.72 7.39 -5.12
C ALA A 299 3.79 6.67 -4.30
N ASP A 300 3.40 5.61 -3.58
CA ASP A 300 4.27 4.83 -2.70
C ASP A 300 5.36 4.09 -3.48
N GLY A 301 5.05 3.72 -4.73
CA GLY A 301 6.06 3.21 -5.66
C GLY A 301 5.51 2.44 -6.84
N ALA A 302 6.42 1.78 -7.55
CA ALA A 302 6.13 0.95 -8.69
C ALA A 302 6.59 -0.49 -8.51
N VAL A 303 5.74 -1.42 -8.97
CA VAL A 303 6.08 -2.82 -9.22
C VAL A 303 6.37 -2.97 -10.70
N ILE A 304 7.55 -3.51 -11.05
CA ILE A 304 7.96 -3.65 -12.45
C ILE A 304 7.89 -5.11 -12.88
N VAL A 305 7.06 -5.41 -13.87
CA VAL A 305 6.86 -6.76 -14.41
C VAL A 305 7.74 -6.99 -15.63
N THR A 306 8.43 -8.12 -15.65
CA THR A 306 9.30 -8.53 -16.76
C THR A 306 9.20 -10.02 -17.05
N THR A 307 9.94 -10.48 -18.07
CA THR A 307 10.13 -11.89 -18.40
C THR A 307 11.62 -12.21 -18.43
N PRO A 308 12.04 -13.47 -18.20
CA PRO A 308 13.46 -13.84 -18.08
C PRO A 308 14.35 -13.61 -19.32
N GLN A 309 13.75 -13.38 -20.48
CA GLN A 309 14.48 -13.30 -21.75
C GLN A 309 15.39 -12.08 -21.80
N ASP A 310 16.63 -12.23 -22.29
CA ASP A 310 17.66 -11.19 -22.33
C ASP A 310 17.21 -9.88 -23.03
N VAL A 311 16.32 -9.97 -24.03
CA VAL A 311 15.75 -8.79 -24.72
C VAL A 311 14.92 -7.92 -23.77
N SER A 312 14.27 -8.53 -22.77
CA SER A 312 13.41 -7.86 -21.79
C SER A 312 14.23 -7.16 -20.69
N VAL A 313 15.50 -7.50 -20.51
CA VAL A 313 16.37 -6.91 -19.48
C VAL A 313 16.62 -5.42 -19.75
N ALA A 314 16.79 -5.05 -21.02
CA ALA A 314 16.93 -3.65 -21.42
C ALA A 314 15.65 -2.84 -21.12
N ASP A 315 14.49 -3.47 -21.28
CA ASP A 315 13.18 -2.88 -21.05
C ASP A 315 12.93 -2.60 -19.56
N VAL A 316 13.40 -3.49 -18.67
CA VAL A 316 13.34 -3.23 -17.23
C VAL A 316 14.27 -2.10 -16.82
N ARG A 317 15.51 -2.08 -17.34
CA ARG A 317 16.45 -0.99 -17.05
C ARG A 317 15.85 0.37 -17.40
N ARG A 318 15.13 0.44 -18.53
CA ARG A 318 14.41 1.66 -18.93
C ARG A 318 13.31 2.03 -17.94
N SER A 319 12.53 1.04 -17.48
CA SER A 319 11.44 1.25 -16.53
C SER A 319 11.95 1.69 -15.14
N VAL A 320 13.05 1.12 -14.66
CA VAL A 320 13.70 1.54 -13.40
C VAL A 320 14.26 2.95 -13.52
N ASN A 321 14.97 3.27 -14.61
CA ASN A 321 15.48 4.62 -14.86
C ASN A 321 14.35 5.65 -14.96
N PHE A 322 13.21 5.28 -15.54
CA PHE A 322 12.01 6.11 -15.57
C PHE A 322 11.49 6.39 -14.16
N CYS A 323 11.41 5.38 -13.29
CA CYS A 323 11.03 5.57 -11.88
C CYS A 323 12.00 6.52 -11.16
N HIS A 324 13.32 6.33 -11.33
CA HIS A 324 14.33 7.22 -10.75
C HIS A 324 14.21 8.66 -11.25
N ALA A 325 13.97 8.86 -12.55
CA ALA A 325 13.79 10.20 -13.12
C ALA A 325 12.57 10.93 -12.55
N LEU A 326 11.54 10.20 -12.13
CA LEU A 326 10.32 10.72 -11.52
C LEU A 326 10.33 10.68 -9.98
N HIS A 327 11.45 10.28 -9.36
CA HIS A 327 11.54 10.06 -7.91
C HIS A 327 10.50 9.09 -7.36
N LEU A 328 10.03 8.15 -8.20
CA LEU A 328 9.10 7.09 -7.82
C LEU A 328 9.88 5.91 -7.23
N PRO A 329 9.63 5.49 -5.98
CA PRO A 329 10.28 4.31 -5.41
C PRO A 329 9.98 3.05 -6.22
N VAL A 330 10.97 2.18 -6.41
CA VAL A 330 10.73 0.85 -7.01
C VAL A 330 10.51 -0.13 -5.87
N LEU A 331 9.25 -0.54 -5.66
CA LEU A 331 8.88 -1.53 -4.64
C LEU A 331 9.51 -2.89 -4.95
N GLY A 332 9.62 -3.21 -6.24
CA GLY A 332 10.49 -4.27 -6.71
C GLY A 332 10.14 -4.79 -8.10
N VAL A 333 10.92 -5.77 -8.54
CA VAL A 333 10.83 -6.40 -9.85
C VAL A 333 10.23 -7.79 -9.74
N VAL A 334 9.23 -8.08 -10.56
CA VAL A 334 8.59 -9.39 -10.69
C VAL A 334 9.01 -10.01 -12.03
N GLU A 335 9.64 -11.19 -11.98
CA GLU A 335 9.96 -11.97 -13.18
C GLU A 335 8.81 -12.94 -13.48
N ASN A 336 7.89 -12.54 -14.34
CA ASN A 336 6.76 -13.35 -14.77
C ASN A 336 7.16 -14.33 -15.89
N MET A 337 6.38 -15.39 -16.06
CA MET A 337 6.62 -16.46 -17.02
C MET A 337 8.00 -17.13 -16.85
N SER A 338 8.48 -17.23 -15.60
CA SER A 338 9.79 -17.80 -15.24
C SER A 338 9.64 -19.26 -14.83
N GLY A 339 9.89 -20.15 -15.78
CA GLY A 339 9.62 -21.58 -15.66
C GLY A 339 8.19 -21.96 -16.03
N PHE A 340 7.87 -23.24 -15.90
CA PHE A 340 6.57 -23.83 -16.21
C PHE A 340 6.17 -24.78 -15.08
N ALA A 341 5.06 -24.49 -14.41
CA ALA A 341 4.50 -25.34 -13.37
C ALA A 341 3.66 -26.45 -14.00
N CYS A 342 4.14 -27.70 -13.91
CA CYS A 342 3.43 -28.85 -14.46
C CYS A 342 2.09 -29.07 -13.72
N PRO A 343 0.93 -29.06 -14.41
CA PRO A 343 -0.36 -29.22 -13.75
C PRO A 343 -0.59 -30.63 -13.18
N HIS A 344 0.20 -31.63 -13.60
CA HIS A 344 0.09 -33.02 -13.13
C HIS A 344 0.92 -33.31 -11.88
N CYS A 345 2.17 -32.82 -11.81
CA CYS A 345 3.09 -33.13 -10.71
C CYS A 345 3.51 -31.92 -9.86
N GLY A 346 3.17 -30.69 -10.25
CA GLY A 346 3.57 -29.46 -9.57
C GLY A 346 5.04 -29.05 -9.78
N GLU A 347 5.85 -29.88 -10.45
CA GLU A 347 7.25 -29.57 -10.74
C GLU A 347 7.37 -28.32 -11.63
N VAL A 348 8.23 -27.39 -11.22
CA VAL A 348 8.52 -26.16 -11.98
C VAL A 348 9.78 -26.37 -12.81
N THR A 349 9.64 -26.32 -14.13
CA THR A 349 10.73 -26.55 -15.08
C THR A 349 11.05 -25.28 -15.85
N ASP A 350 12.33 -24.90 -15.88
CA ASP A 350 12.81 -23.77 -16.69
C ASP A 350 12.73 -24.11 -18.18
N ILE A 351 11.65 -23.68 -18.85
CA ILE A 351 11.47 -23.84 -20.30
C ILE A 351 12.17 -22.75 -21.12
N PHE A 352 12.48 -21.62 -20.48
CA PHE A 352 13.32 -20.54 -21.00
C PHE A 352 14.51 -20.31 -20.06
N LYS A 353 15.43 -19.41 -20.41
CA LYS A 353 16.40 -18.91 -19.43
C LYS A 353 15.64 -18.36 -18.21
N SER A 354 16.23 -18.39 -17.02
CA SER A 354 15.65 -17.87 -15.78
C SER A 354 16.62 -16.89 -15.08
N GLY A 355 16.10 -16.02 -14.22
CA GLY A 355 16.91 -15.12 -13.38
C GLY A 355 17.54 -13.93 -14.11
N GLY A 356 16.98 -13.52 -15.26
CA GLY A 356 17.40 -12.31 -15.95
C GLY A 356 16.94 -11.05 -15.22
N GLY A 357 15.71 -11.06 -14.71
CA GLY A 357 15.11 -9.99 -13.92
C GLY A 357 15.78 -9.83 -12.56
N GLU A 358 16.06 -10.93 -11.87
CA GLU A 358 16.74 -10.92 -10.56
C GLU A 358 18.15 -10.33 -10.64
N ARG A 359 18.94 -10.78 -11.62
CA ARG A 359 20.30 -10.26 -11.84
C ARG A 359 20.27 -8.76 -12.13
N MET A 360 19.37 -8.34 -12.99
CA MET A 360 19.20 -6.93 -13.35
C MET A 360 18.75 -6.09 -12.15
N ALA A 361 17.85 -6.60 -11.31
CA ALA A 361 17.40 -5.92 -10.11
C ALA A 361 18.58 -5.67 -9.17
N GLY A 362 19.42 -6.68 -8.96
CA GLY A 362 20.67 -6.54 -8.21
C GLY A 362 21.67 -5.56 -8.83
N GLU A 363 21.85 -5.57 -10.16
CA GLU A 363 22.72 -4.62 -10.87
C GLU A 363 22.24 -3.16 -10.76
N MET A 364 20.94 -2.94 -10.62
CA MET A 364 20.32 -1.62 -10.49
C MET A 364 20.07 -1.21 -9.03
N GLY A 365 20.34 -2.08 -8.06
CA GLY A 365 20.12 -1.80 -6.65
C GLY A 365 18.63 -1.68 -6.27
N VAL A 366 17.73 -2.36 -6.97
CA VAL A 366 16.29 -2.38 -6.68
C VAL A 366 15.85 -3.76 -6.15
N PRO A 367 14.77 -3.84 -5.35
CA PRO A 367 14.30 -5.10 -4.79
C PRO A 367 13.84 -6.08 -5.89
N PHE A 368 14.04 -7.37 -5.64
CA PHE A 368 13.48 -8.45 -6.45
C PHE A 368 12.40 -9.15 -5.64
N LEU A 369 11.15 -9.12 -6.10
CA LEU A 369 10.00 -9.66 -5.36
C LEU A 369 9.82 -11.15 -5.59
N GLY A 370 10.28 -11.68 -6.72
CA GLY A 370 10.19 -13.11 -6.99
C GLY A 370 9.91 -13.45 -8.45
N ARG A 371 9.66 -14.74 -8.65
CA ARG A 371 9.45 -15.37 -9.96
C ARG A 371 8.07 -16.01 -9.99
N ILE A 372 7.33 -15.78 -11.07
CA ILE A 372 6.01 -16.38 -11.29
C ILE A 372 6.12 -17.33 -12.50
N PRO A 373 5.92 -18.65 -12.32
CA PRO A 373 6.02 -19.59 -13.43
C PRO A 373 4.80 -19.54 -14.35
N LEU A 374 4.98 -20.02 -15.59
CA LEU A 374 3.86 -20.27 -16.49
C LEU A 374 3.01 -21.42 -15.94
N ASP A 375 1.71 -21.17 -15.83
CA ASP A 375 0.73 -22.19 -15.51
C ASP A 375 -0.46 -22.03 -16.48
N PRO A 376 -0.81 -23.06 -17.27
CA PRO A 376 -1.95 -23.01 -18.18
C PRO A 376 -3.25 -22.58 -17.49
N ARG A 377 -3.41 -22.96 -16.22
CA ARG A 377 -4.58 -22.61 -15.41
C ARG A 377 -4.70 -21.12 -15.12
N VAL A 378 -3.60 -20.36 -15.18
CA VAL A 378 -3.65 -18.88 -15.08
C VAL A 378 -4.33 -18.30 -16.32
N GLY A 379 -3.97 -18.78 -17.50
CA GLY A 379 -4.61 -18.35 -18.76
C GLY A 379 -6.09 -18.74 -18.78
N GLU A 380 -6.40 -19.99 -18.43
CA GLU A 380 -7.78 -20.47 -18.32
C GLU A 380 -8.60 -19.65 -17.31
N ALA A 381 -8.02 -19.31 -16.15
CA ALA A 381 -8.68 -18.50 -15.13
C ALA A 381 -8.92 -17.07 -15.62
N CYS A 382 -7.96 -16.45 -16.32
CA CYS A 382 -8.11 -15.12 -16.91
C CYS A 382 -9.18 -15.10 -18.00
N ASP A 383 -9.19 -16.08 -18.91
CA ASP A 383 -10.21 -16.21 -19.95
C ASP A 383 -11.59 -16.54 -19.36
N ALA A 384 -11.61 -17.28 -18.26
CA ALA A 384 -12.81 -17.54 -17.49
C ALA A 384 -13.17 -16.40 -16.54
N GLY A 385 -12.49 -15.25 -16.54
CA GLY A 385 -12.79 -14.11 -15.68
C GLY A 385 -12.80 -14.41 -14.18
N THR A 386 -12.06 -15.42 -13.75
CA THR A 386 -11.96 -15.86 -12.36
C THR A 386 -10.55 -15.58 -11.85
N PRO A 387 -10.37 -14.92 -10.69
CA PRO A 387 -9.02 -14.68 -10.18
C PRO A 387 -8.28 -15.98 -9.85
N TYR A 388 -7.07 -16.13 -10.39
CA TYR A 388 -6.30 -17.37 -10.29
C TYR A 388 -5.96 -17.75 -8.84
N VAL A 389 -5.48 -16.78 -8.06
CA VAL A 389 -5.09 -16.98 -6.65
C VAL A 389 -6.27 -17.49 -5.79
N HIS A 390 -7.50 -17.13 -6.12
CA HIS A 390 -8.70 -17.57 -5.41
C HIS A 390 -9.01 -19.05 -5.67
N HIS A 391 -8.96 -19.49 -6.92
CA HIS A 391 -9.35 -20.86 -7.30
C HIS A 391 -8.24 -21.91 -7.15
N TYR A 392 -6.98 -21.48 -7.15
CA TYR A 392 -5.82 -22.36 -7.22
C TYR A 392 -4.81 -22.14 -6.09
N ALA A 393 -5.25 -21.68 -4.90
CA ALA A 393 -4.40 -21.34 -3.75
C ALA A 393 -3.33 -22.40 -3.38
N LYS A 394 -3.56 -23.69 -3.68
CA LYS A 394 -2.62 -24.79 -3.36
C LYS A 394 -1.53 -25.02 -4.40
N THR A 395 -1.53 -24.33 -5.54
CA THR A 395 -0.55 -24.54 -6.62
C THR A 395 0.76 -23.82 -6.34
N GLU A 396 1.85 -24.29 -6.96
CA GLU A 396 3.15 -23.60 -6.87
C GLU A 396 3.11 -22.18 -7.43
N THR A 397 2.28 -21.93 -8.44
CA THR A 397 2.10 -20.58 -9.00
C THR A 397 1.34 -19.67 -8.04
N ALA A 398 0.33 -20.17 -7.31
CA ALA A 398 -0.37 -19.38 -6.30
C ALA A 398 0.56 -19.00 -5.15
N LYS A 399 1.38 -19.94 -4.65
CA LYS A 399 2.43 -19.66 -3.66
C LYS A 399 3.45 -18.64 -4.18
N ALA A 400 3.81 -18.71 -5.47
CA ALA A 400 4.68 -17.73 -6.09
C ALA A 400 4.06 -16.33 -6.13
N PHE A 401 2.75 -16.22 -6.40
CA PHE A 401 2.02 -14.97 -6.27
C PHE A 401 2.03 -14.48 -4.81
N GLU A 402 1.65 -15.32 -3.84
CA GLU A 402 1.66 -14.98 -2.41
C GLU A 402 3.02 -14.40 -1.97
N HIS A 403 4.12 -15.08 -2.32
CA HIS A 403 5.47 -14.63 -2.01
C HIS A 403 5.81 -13.26 -2.63
N VAL A 404 5.41 -13.02 -3.88
CA VAL A 404 5.60 -11.72 -4.54
C VAL A 404 4.78 -10.61 -3.88
N MET A 405 3.63 -10.95 -3.28
CA MET A 405 2.72 -10.00 -2.66
C MET A 405 3.06 -9.68 -1.20
N GLU A 406 3.75 -10.57 -0.48
CA GLU A 406 4.13 -10.38 0.93
C GLU A 406 4.74 -8.99 1.23
N PRO A 407 5.74 -8.49 0.46
CA PRO A 407 6.32 -7.18 0.74
C PRO A 407 5.36 -6.01 0.48
N ILE A 408 4.36 -6.20 -0.38
CA ILE A 408 3.35 -5.18 -0.72
C ILE A 408 2.26 -5.13 0.35
N LEU A 409 1.83 -6.29 0.84
CA LEU A 409 0.91 -6.42 1.98
C LEU A 409 1.53 -5.84 3.27
N ALA A 410 2.86 -5.95 3.42
CA ALA A 410 3.56 -5.39 4.57
C ALA A 410 3.61 -3.84 4.58
N LEU A 411 3.19 -3.15 3.51
CA LEU A 411 3.12 -1.69 3.49
C LEU A 411 2.13 -1.14 4.54
N ASP A 412 1.01 -1.82 4.78
CA ASP A 412 0.04 -1.45 5.81
C ASP A 412 0.54 -1.72 7.25
N GLY A 413 1.47 -2.67 7.40
CA GLY A 413 2.15 -2.96 8.68
C GLY A 413 3.35 -2.05 8.94
N ALA A 414 3.87 -1.41 7.90
CA ALA A 414 4.89 -0.39 7.98
C ALA A 414 4.21 0.97 8.14
N ALA A 415 3.97 1.35 9.40
CA ALA A 415 4.02 2.77 9.73
C ALA A 415 5.23 3.37 8.98
N ALA A 416 5.00 4.46 8.23
CA ALA A 416 5.98 5.18 7.41
C ALA A 416 7.39 4.94 7.94
N PRO A 417 8.40 4.55 7.12
CA PRO A 417 9.68 4.06 7.62
C PRO A 417 10.34 5.12 8.53
N THR A 418 9.97 5.10 9.80
CA THR A 418 10.76 5.60 10.89
C THR A 418 11.89 4.63 10.92
N THR A 419 13.06 5.13 10.57
CA THR A 419 14.34 4.45 10.67
C THR A 419 14.57 4.00 12.12
N GLU A 420 13.91 2.94 12.53
CA GLU A 420 14.25 2.12 13.68
C GLU A 420 14.62 0.75 13.12
N LYS A 421 15.84 0.69 12.57
CA LYS A 421 16.54 -0.58 12.58
C LYS A 421 16.61 -1.03 14.04
N GLU A 422 16.07 -2.20 14.31
CA GLU A 422 16.34 -2.97 15.53
C GLU A 422 17.84 -3.24 15.66
N THR A 423 18.56 -2.25 16.16
CA THR A 423 19.76 -2.45 16.96
C THR A 423 19.58 -1.52 18.14
N GLY A 424 19.49 -2.04 19.37
CA GLY A 424 19.39 -1.24 20.59
C GLY A 424 20.62 -0.35 20.87
N LYS A 425 21.38 0.02 19.84
CA LYS A 425 22.57 0.87 19.85
C LYS A 425 22.48 1.80 18.66
N MET A 426 22.53 3.10 18.95
CA MET A 426 22.57 4.16 17.95
C MET A 426 24.00 4.70 17.91
N ARG A 427 24.54 4.98 16.72
CA ARG A 427 25.86 5.61 16.56
C ARG A 427 25.71 7.00 15.95
N ILE A 428 26.19 8.00 16.68
CA ILE A 428 26.08 9.43 16.32
C ILE A 428 27.45 9.92 15.84
N ALA A 429 27.51 10.53 14.66
CA ALA A 429 28.70 11.17 14.12
C ALA A 429 28.67 12.69 14.32
N ILE A 430 29.77 13.26 14.83
CA ILE A 430 29.89 14.69 15.09
C ILE A 430 31.18 15.21 14.44
N PRO A 431 31.11 16.13 13.46
CA PRO A 431 32.29 16.73 12.84
C PRO A 431 32.97 17.68 13.84
N MET A 432 34.28 17.55 14.00
CA MET A 432 35.03 18.23 15.05
C MET A 432 35.98 19.32 14.53
N ALA A 433 36.04 20.44 15.25
CA ALA A 433 37.07 21.47 15.16
C ALA A 433 37.39 21.99 16.58
N ASP A 434 38.68 22.07 16.93
CA ASP A 434 39.16 22.58 18.23
C ASP A 434 38.48 21.93 19.47
N GLY A 435 38.17 20.63 19.39
CA GLY A 435 37.54 19.87 20.48
C GLY A 435 36.04 20.09 20.65
N LYS A 436 35.40 20.82 19.73
CA LYS A 436 33.95 21.06 19.69
C LYS A 436 33.38 20.74 18.31
N LEU A 437 32.06 20.73 18.19
CA LEU A 437 31.39 20.61 16.89
C LEU A 437 31.82 21.74 15.93
N ALA A 438 32.15 21.35 14.70
CA ALA A 438 32.47 22.27 13.62
C ALA A 438 31.18 22.87 13.04
N LEU A 439 31.09 24.20 12.99
CA LEU A 439 29.95 24.91 12.41
C LEU A 439 29.89 24.80 10.88
N HIS A 440 31.02 24.55 10.23
CA HIS A 440 31.10 24.30 8.79
C HIS A 440 31.53 22.87 8.51
N PHE A 441 30.59 22.08 7.97
CA PHE A 441 30.79 20.66 7.72
C PHE A 441 32.00 20.33 6.82
N GLY A 442 32.26 21.15 5.79
CA GLY A 442 33.30 20.89 4.77
C GLY A 442 34.75 21.19 5.17
N HIS A 443 35.03 21.55 6.42
CA HIS A 443 36.38 21.86 6.91
C HIS A 443 36.79 21.04 8.14
N CYS A 444 36.11 19.93 8.43
CA CYS A 444 36.43 19.10 9.59
C CYS A 444 37.53 18.07 9.26
N GLY A 445 38.58 18.04 10.08
CA GLY A 445 39.66 17.05 9.95
C GLY A 445 39.37 15.72 10.65
N HIS A 446 38.39 15.70 11.55
CA HIS A 446 38.06 14.55 12.39
C HIS A 446 36.56 14.49 12.69
N PHE A 447 36.07 13.29 12.96
CA PHE A 447 34.74 13.04 13.49
C PHE A 447 34.84 12.35 14.85
N THR A 448 33.96 12.71 15.77
CA THR A 448 33.71 11.90 16.96
C THR A 448 32.51 11.00 16.68
N LEU A 449 32.71 9.69 16.79
CA LEU A 449 31.65 8.68 16.73
C LEU A 449 31.27 8.29 18.16
N VAL A 450 30.00 8.43 18.51
CA VAL A 450 29.49 8.13 19.84
C VAL A 450 28.45 7.03 19.75
N ASP A 451 28.71 5.90 20.39
CA ASP A 451 27.76 4.82 20.57
C ASP A 451 26.88 5.12 21.78
N VAL A 452 25.56 5.08 21.61
CA VAL A 452 24.60 5.38 22.66
C VAL A 452 23.53 4.30 22.74
N ASP A 453 23.04 4.07 23.96
CA ASP A 453 21.79 3.36 24.19
C ASP A 453 20.66 4.40 24.29
N PRO A 454 19.76 4.48 23.28
CA PRO A 454 18.68 5.45 23.29
C PRO A 454 17.62 5.19 24.37
N ARG A 455 17.52 3.95 24.89
CA ARG A 455 16.55 3.58 25.94
C ARG A 455 17.07 3.97 27.32
N GLU A 456 18.35 3.74 27.59
CA GLU A 456 18.99 4.13 28.84
C GLU A 456 19.49 5.58 28.87
N LYS A 457 19.47 6.26 27.71
CA LYS A 457 20.05 7.60 27.50
C LYS A 457 21.50 7.68 27.96
N SER A 458 22.26 6.59 27.75
CA SER A 458 23.64 6.46 28.22
C SER A 458 24.62 6.39 27.04
N VAL A 459 25.81 6.96 27.23
CA VAL A 459 26.91 6.84 26.28
C VAL A 459 27.67 5.55 26.56
N LEU A 460 27.77 4.68 25.56
CA LEU A 460 28.44 3.38 25.66
C LEU A 460 29.92 3.48 25.29
N ASN A 461 30.26 4.23 24.25
CA ASN A 461 31.62 4.37 23.74
C ASN A 461 31.78 5.66 22.91
N THR A 462 32.98 6.23 22.92
CA THR A 462 33.33 7.44 22.16
C THR A 462 34.66 7.21 21.45
N GLU A 463 34.68 7.38 20.13
CA GLU A 463 35.86 7.19 19.28
C GLU A 463 36.11 8.44 18.43
N LEU A 464 37.37 8.92 18.40
CA LEU A 464 37.78 10.00 17.48
C LEU A 464 38.43 9.40 16.24
N VAL A 465 37.88 9.68 15.07
CA VAL A 465 38.35 9.18 13.77
C VAL A 465 38.79 10.33 12.86
N ALA A 466 39.89 10.15 12.13
CA ALA A 466 40.33 11.12 11.13
C ALA A 466 39.40 11.07 9.91
N ALA A 467 39.01 12.23 9.40
CA ALA A 467 38.17 12.33 8.21
C ALA A 467 38.98 11.93 6.95
N PRO A 468 38.35 11.22 5.98
CA PRO A 468 38.98 10.94 4.70
C PRO A 468 39.18 12.23 3.87
N GLU A 469 39.93 12.14 2.78
CA GLU A 469 40.12 13.27 1.85
C GLU A 469 38.77 13.81 1.34
N HIS A 470 38.65 15.14 1.23
CA HIS A 470 37.39 15.78 0.86
C HIS A 470 37.07 15.55 -0.63
N GLN A 471 36.25 14.55 -0.92
CA GLN A 471 35.65 14.30 -2.24
C GLN A 471 34.11 14.28 -2.14
N PRO A 472 33.38 14.87 -3.12
CA PRO A 472 31.91 14.88 -3.11
C PRO A 472 31.33 13.45 -3.00
N GLY A 473 30.46 13.22 -2.03
CA GLY A 473 29.79 11.93 -1.80
C GLY A 473 30.60 10.87 -1.03
N LEU A 474 31.88 11.12 -0.72
CA LEU A 474 32.70 10.15 0.02
C LEU A 474 32.33 10.07 1.50
N LEU A 475 32.06 11.21 2.14
CA LEU A 475 31.78 11.29 3.58
C LEU A 475 30.49 10.57 4.01
N PRO A 476 29.34 10.71 3.31
CA PRO A 476 28.11 9.99 3.66
C PRO A 476 28.28 8.47 3.64
N ARG A 477 28.87 7.95 2.55
CA ARG A 477 29.16 6.52 2.43
C ARG A 477 30.15 6.04 3.49
N TRP A 478 31.21 6.80 3.74
CA TRP A 478 32.24 6.44 4.72
C TRP A 478 31.67 6.40 6.15
N LEU A 479 30.81 7.35 6.53
CA LEU A 479 30.13 7.33 7.83
C LEU A 479 29.10 6.20 7.93
N GLY A 480 28.41 5.88 6.83
CA GLY A 480 27.52 4.72 6.74
C GLY A 480 28.28 3.39 6.94
N GLU A 481 29.44 3.23 6.32
CA GLU A 481 30.33 2.07 6.51
C GLU A 481 30.86 1.97 7.96
N LYS A 482 31.00 3.10 8.67
CA LYS A 482 31.32 3.15 10.11
C LYS A 482 30.12 2.87 11.01
N GLY A 483 28.93 2.64 10.43
CA GLY A 483 27.70 2.32 11.14
C GLY A 483 27.02 3.52 11.79
N ALA A 484 27.33 4.75 11.39
CA ALA A 484 26.64 5.93 11.91
C ALA A 484 25.18 5.96 11.42
N ASN A 485 24.26 6.23 12.34
CA ASN A 485 22.83 6.33 12.06
C ASN A 485 22.34 7.78 12.13
N VAL A 486 23.07 8.64 12.85
CA VAL A 486 22.74 10.05 13.03
C VAL A 486 24.01 10.87 12.80
N ILE A 487 23.88 12.04 12.18
CA ILE A 487 24.92 13.05 12.10
C ILE A 487 24.43 14.37 12.69
N ILE A 488 25.17 14.92 13.64
CA ILE A 488 24.88 16.22 14.25
C ILE A 488 25.91 17.22 13.73
N ALA A 489 25.45 18.24 12.99
CA ALA A 489 26.30 19.26 12.38
C ALA A 489 25.78 20.68 12.68
N GLY A 490 26.67 21.66 12.65
CA GLY A 490 26.29 23.07 12.84
C GLY A 490 25.64 23.66 11.60
N GLY A 491 26.20 23.37 10.42
CA GLY A 491 25.64 23.73 9.12
C GLY A 491 26.07 22.75 8.04
N MET A 492 25.15 22.41 7.14
CA MET A 492 25.37 21.44 6.07
C MET A 492 24.62 21.87 4.81
N GLY A 493 25.28 21.82 3.63
CA GLY A 493 24.64 22.14 2.35
C GLY A 493 23.58 21.10 1.96
N SER A 494 22.50 21.52 1.30
CA SER A 494 21.34 20.69 0.94
C SER A 494 21.71 19.41 0.18
N ARG A 495 22.69 19.49 -0.73
CA ARG A 495 23.22 18.33 -1.46
C ARG A 495 23.86 17.28 -0.54
N ALA A 496 24.57 17.71 0.51
CA ALA A 496 25.16 16.78 1.48
C ALA A 496 24.09 16.15 2.36
N GLN A 497 23.06 16.93 2.77
CA GLN A 497 21.92 16.40 3.53
C GLN A 497 21.21 15.27 2.76
N ALA A 498 20.95 15.49 1.46
CA ALA A 498 20.36 14.46 0.59
C ALA A 498 21.22 13.19 0.51
N LEU A 499 22.54 13.32 0.34
CA LEU A 499 23.45 12.17 0.28
C LEU A 499 23.53 11.40 1.61
N PHE A 500 23.37 12.07 2.76
CA PHE A 500 23.28 11.39 4.06
C PHE A 500 21.95 10.66 4.22
N ALA A 501 20.84 11.26 3.79
CA ALA A 501 19.53 10.62 3.79
C ALA A 501 19.50 9.37 2.87
N GLU A 502 20.15 9.42 1.70
CA GLU A 502 20.32 8.27 0.80
C GLU A 502 21.08 7.09 1.46
N GLN A 503 21.93 7.35 2.46
CA GLN A 503 22.64 6.32 3.23
C GLN A 503 21.85 5.86 4.49
N GLY A 504 20.63 6.36 4.69
CA GLY A 504 19.82 6.08 5.87
C GLY A 504 20.38 6.72 7.16
N ILE A 505 21.12 7.82 7.03
CA ILE A 505 21.70 8.57 8.16
C ILE A 505 20.82 9.79 8.43
N GLN A 506 20.24 9.87 9.62
CA GLN A 506 19.45 11.02 10.06
C GLN A 506 20.35 12.25 10.21
N VAL A 507 19.96 13.36 9.58
CA VAL A 507 20.73 14.61 9.60
C VAL A 507 20.12 15.61 10.57
N VAL A 508 20.92 16.08 11.52
CA VAL A 508 20.56 17.12 12.48
C VAL A 508 21.47 18.32 12.24
N ILE A 509 20.89 19.45 11.83
CA ILE A 509 21.61 20.70 11.51
C ILE A 509 21.27 21.81 12.50
N GLY A 510 22.09 22.87 12.53
CA GLY A 510 21.89 24.01 13.41
C GLY A 510 22.35 23.76 14.85
N ALA A 511 23.12 22.70 15.10
CA ALA A 511 23.63 22.39 16.43
C ALA A 511 24.69 23.44 16.87
N PRO A 512 24.69 23.87 18.15
CA PRO A 512 25.67 24.83 18.64
C PRO A 512 27.09 24.24 18.68
N ALA A 513 28.10 25.11 18.64
CA ALA A 513 29.50 24.71 18.81
C ALA A 513 29.77 24.29 20.28
N ASP A 514 29.50 23.03 20.60
CA ASP A 514 29.68 22.43 21.92
C ASP A 514 30.42 21.08 21.84
N THR A 515 30.71 20.50 23.01
CA THR A 515 31.37 19.20 23.15
C THR A 515 30.46 18.05 22.67
N PRO A 516 31.03 16.95 22.11
CA PRO A 516 30.27 15.79 21.66
C PRO A 516 29.34 15.23 22.73
N GLU A 517 29.80 15.15 23.97
CA GLU A 517 29.04 14.61 25.10
C GLU A 517 27.82 15.48 25.43
N SER A 518 27.97 16.80 25.38
CA SER A 518 26.87 17.76 25.59
C SER A 518 25.82 17.65 24.48
N LEU A 519 26.28 17.58 23.23
CA LEU A 519 25.41 17.46 22.05
C LEU A 519 24.63 16.15 22.02
N VAL A 520 25.30 15.04 22.34
CA VAL A 520 24.67 13.72 22.42
C VAL A 520 23.63 13.68 23.54
N ARG A 521 23.94 14.23 24.73
CA ARG A 521 22.95 14.31 25.81
C ARG A 521 21.75 15.15 25.42
N ALA A 522 21.98 16.34 24.86
CA ALA A 522 20.91 17.22 24.41
C ALA A 522 20.06 16.57 23.30
N TYR A 523 20.67 15.77 22.43
CA TYR A 523 19.96 14.99 21.41
C TYR A 523 19.10 13.88 22.04
N LEU A 524 19.65 13.08 22.96
CA LEU A 524 18.92 12.01 23.67
C LEU A 524 17.79 12.54 24.56
N ASP A 525 17.93 13.76 25.08
CA ASP A 525 16.91 14.43 25.88
C ASP A 525 15.88 15.19 25.05
N GLY A 526 16.05 15.26 23.72
CA GLY A 526 15.15 15.99 22.82
C GLY A 526 15.20 17.51 23.00
N THR A 527 16.24 18.03 23.66
CA THR A 527 16.41 19.46 23.98
C THR A 527 17.41 20.16 23.06
N LEU A 528 17.98 19.46 22.08
CA LEU A 528 18.94 20.04 21.14
C LEU A 528 18.24 21.08 20.24
N GLN A 529 18.49 22.35 20.50
CA GLN A 529 17.95 23.45 19.69
C GLN A 529 18.70 23.54 18.35
N SER A 530 18.01 23.21 17.25
CA SER A 530 18.50 23.44 15.88
C SER A 530 18.30 24.91 15.49
N GLY A 531 19.39 25.66 15.31
CA GLY A 531 19.38 27.03 14.78
C GLY A 531 19.28 27.13 13.25
N GLU A 532 19.31 28.35 12.71
CA GLU A 532 19.37 28.60 11.25
C GLU A 532 20.61 27.94 10.63
N ASN A 533 20.43 27.30 9.46
CA ASN A 533 21.52 26.63 8.75
C ASN A 533 22.59 27.64 8.33
N VAL A 534 23.80 27.54 8.88
CA VAL A 534 24.88 28.52 8.66
C VAL A 534 25.56 28.38 7.27
N CYS A 535 24.99 27.58 6.36
CA CYS A 535 25.54 27.28 5.03
C CYS A 535 24.51 27.49 3.91
N ASP A 536 24.27 28.75 3.53
CA ASP A 536 23.53 29.11 2.30
C ASP A 536 24.48 29.42 1.14
N HIS A 537 25.26 28.41 0.72
CA HIS A 537 26.06 28.46 -0.51
C HIS A 537 25.85 27.21 -1.37
#